data_AF-A0A962MN11-F1
#
_entry.id   AF-A0A962MN11-F1
#
_cell.length_a   1.000
_cell.length_b   1.000
_cell.length_c   1.000
_cell.angle_alpha   90.00
_cell.angle_beta   90.00
_cell.angle_gamma   90.00
#
_symmetry.space_group_name_H-M   'P 1'
#
loop_
_entity.id
_entity.type
_entity.pdbx_description
1 polymer ?
#
loop_
_entity_poly.entity_id
_entity_poly.type
_entity_poly.pdbx_seq_one_letter_code
_entity_poly.pdbx_strand_id
1 'polypeptide(L)' 'LALREALLSGLGITRTPTFVVGQAIRQGQLINLLDGYETLQLSIYLVYPQRRYLAPKVRAFVDFMAERITENPYWDDFSV' A
#
# COMPACT_ATOMS: atom_id res chain seq x y z
N LEU A 1 1.71 -13.20 -3.73
CA LEU A 1 1.50 -12.68 -2.36
C LEU A 1 0.81 -13.77 -1.54
N ALA A 2 1.56 -14.60 -0.81
CA ALA A 2 0.99 -15.76 -0.12
C ALA A 2 -0.13 -15.39 0.87
N LEU A 3 -0.01 -14.26 1.56
CA LEU A 3 -1.05 -13.76 2.48
C LEU A 3 -2.36 -13.43 1.76
N ARG A 4 -2.32 -12.78 0.59
CA ARG A 4 -3.52 -12.46 -0.18
C ARG A 4 -4.27 -13.73 -0.59
N GLU A 5 -3.56 -14.72 -1.12
CA GLU A 5 -4.16 -15.99 -1.54
C GLU A 5 -4.75 -16.76 -0.35
N ALA A 6 -4.08 -16.74 0.80
CA ALA A 6 -4.59 -17.34 2.03
C ALA A 6 -5.90 -16.69 2.49
N LEU A 7 -6.00 -15.36 2.43
CA LEU A 7 -7.23 -14.63 2.75
C LEU A 7 -8.36 -14.97 1.77
N LEU A 8 -8.08 -14.94 0.46
CA LEU A 8 -9.06 -15.28 -0.57
C LEU A 8 -9.53 -16.74 -0.48
N SER A 9 -8.72 -17.63 0.10
CA SER A 9 -9.07 -19.03 0.36
C SER A 9 -9.78 -19.25 1.71
N GLY A 10 -10.08 -18.17 2.46
CA GLY A 10 -10.79 -18.26 3.74
C GLY A 10 -9.96 -18.85 4.90
N LEU A 11 -8.63 -18.80 4.82
CA LEU A 11 -7.75 -19.40 5.84
C LEU A 11 -7.64 -18.57 7.14
N GLY A 12 -8.30 -17.42 7.24
CA GLY A 12 -8.37 -16.60 8.45
C GLY A 12 -8.34 -15.10 8.18
N ILE A 13 -7.83 -14.36 9.17
CA ILE A 13 -7.69 -12.89 9.14
C ILE A 13 -6.21 -12.51 9.24
N THR A 14 -5.84 -11.34 8.73
CA THR A 14 -4.46 -10.85 8.84
C THR A 14 -4.41 -9.32 8.89
N ARG A 15 -3.28 -8.80 9.38
CA ARG A 15 -2.92 -7.39 9.25
C ARG A 15 -1.90 -7.27 8.13
N THR A 16 -2.32 -6.73 6.99
CA THR A 16 -1.47 -6.58 5.81
C THR A 16 -1.63 -5.16 5.23
N PRO A 17 -0.61 -4.61 4.56
CA PRO A 17 -0.75 -3.34 3.88
C PRO A 17 -1.87 -3.36 2.86
N THR A 18 -2.61 -2.27 2.77
CA THR A 18 -3.78 -2.16 1.92
C THR A 18 -3.47 -2.28 0.42
N PHE A 19 -2.29 -1.86 -0.04
CA PHE A 19 -1.89 -2.05 -1.44
C PHE A 19 -1.84 -3.52 -1.89
N VAL A 20 -1.78 -4.47 -0.95
CA VAL A 20 -1.80 -5.92 -1.23
C VAL A 20 -3.21 -6.43 -1.49
N VAL A 21 -4.21 -5.91 -0.78
CA VAL A 21 -5.58 -6.46 -0.72
C VAL A 21 -6.66 -5.49 -1.17
N GLY A 22 -6.33 -4.22 -1.42
CA GLY A 22 -7.33 -3.17 -1.64
C GLY A 22 -8.23 -3.43 -2.84
N GLN A 23 -7.72 -4.07 -3.89
CA GLN A 23 -8.57 -4.52 -5.00
C GLN A 23 -9.59 -5.59 -4.58
N ALA A 24 -9.18 -6.56 -3.77
CA ALA A 24 -10.06 -7.62 -3.30
C ALA A 24 -11.14 -7.08 -2.34
N ILE A 25 -10.79 -6.06 -1.54
CA ILE A 25 -11.76 -5.34 -0.70
C ILE A 25 -12.77 -4.60 -1.58
N ARG A 26 -12.31 -3.81 -2.58
CA ARG A 26 -13.21 -3.13 -3.54
C ARG A 26 -14.13 -4.07 -4.31
N GLN A 27 -13.68 -5.29 -4.58
CA GLN A 27 -14.47 -6.31 -5.25
C GLN A 27 -15.42 -7.07 -4.30
N GLY A 28 -15.44 -6.74 -3.00
CA GLY A 28 -16.26 -7.43 -2.00
C GLY A 28 -15.80 -8.85 -1.69
N GLN A 29 -14.60 -9.25 -2.12
CA GLN A 29 -14.02 -10.58 -1.84
C GLN A 29 -13.42 -10.65 -0.44
N LEU A 30 -12.98 -9.51 0.08
CA LEU A 30 -12.47 -9.33 1.43
C LEU A 30 -13.21 -8.16 2.08
N ILE A 31 -13.27 -8.17 3.41
CA ILE A 31 -13.84 -7.09 4.21
C ILE A 31 -12.78 -6.57 5.17
N ASN A 32 -12.84 -5.27 5.49
CA ASN A 32 -12.06 -4.72 6.58
C ASN A 32 -12.68 -5.17 7.91
N LEU A 33 -11.82 -5.45 8.89
CA LEU A 33 -12.23 -5.85 10.22
C LEU A 33 -11.60 -4.90 11.23
N LEU A 34 -12.31 -4.63 12.32
CA LEU A 34 -11.83 -3.79 13.41
C LEU A 34 -11.55 -2.34 12.99
N ASP A 35 -12.37 -1.77 12.11
CA ASP A 35 -12.21 -0.42 11.54
C ASP A 35 -12.08 0.72 12.59
N GLY A 36 -12.56 0.49 13.81
CA GLY A 36 -12.39 1.42 14.95
C GLY A 36 -11.04 1.33 15.67
N TYR A 37 -10.14 0.45 15.24
CA TYR A 37 -8.84 0.22 15.86
C TYR A 37 -7.71 0.70 14.94
N GLU A 38 -7.22 1.90 15.20
CA GLU A 38 -6.04 2.41 14.51
C GLU A 38 -4.78 1.65 14.95
N THR A 39 -3.95 1.29 13.98
CA THR A 39 -2.65 0.67 14.22
C THR A 39 -1.54 1.62 13.80
N LEU A 40 -0.31 1.34 14.22
CA LEU A 40 0.85 2.13 13.79
C LEU A 40 0.90 2.25 12.27
N GLN A 41 0.83 3.49 11.78
CA GLN A 41 1.02 3.81 10.38
C GLN A 41 2.48 3.52 9.98
N LEU A 42 2.64 2.79 8.88
CA LEU A 42 3.96 2.48 8.31
C LEU A 42 4.19 3.41 7.12
N SER A 43 5.26 4.18 7.16
CA SER A 43 5.65 5.05 6.05
C SER A 43 6.38 4.26 4.96
N ILE A 44 6.18 4.65 3.70
CA ILE A 44 6.94 4.16 2.56
C ILE A 44 8.09 5.14 2.28
N TYR A 45 9.30 4.62 2.13
CA TYR A 45 10.49 5.44 1.89
C TYR A 45 11.14 5.08 0.55
N LEU A 46 11.53 6.11 -0.21
CA LEU A 46 12.43 5.96 -1.34
C LEU A 46 13.87 6.17 -0.85
N VAL A 47 14.65 5.10 -0.82
CA VAL A 47 16.04 5.12 -0.34
C VAL A 47 16.99 5.05 -1.54
N TYR A 48 17.92 5.99 -1.61
CA TYR A 48 18.95 6.02 -2.65
C TYR A 48 20.28 6.54 -2.06
N PRO A 49 21.44 6.14 -2.61
CA PRO A 49 22.72 6.61 -2.12
C PRO A 49 22.86 8.13 -2.24
N GLN A 50 23.38 8.76 -1.19
CA GLN A 50 23.72 10.17 -1.23
C GLN A 50 24.85 10.40 -2.25
N ARG A 51 24.61 11.26 -3.24
CA ARG A 51 25.59 11.66 -4.27
C ARG A 51 25.56 13.17 -4.42
N ARG A 52 26.73 13.79 -4.65
CA ARG A 52 26.84 15.25 -4.88
C ARG A 52 25.97 15.73 -6.05
N TYR A 53 25.80 14.88 -7.07
CA TYR A 53 24.85 15.09 -8.15
C TYR A 53 23.92 13.87 -8.25
N LEU A 54 22.63 14.09 -8.00
CA LEU A 54 21.61 13.07 -8.22
C LEU A 54 21.38 12.94 -9.73
N ALA A 55 21.46 11.71 -10.27
CA ALA A 55 21.23 11.50 -11.69
C ALA A 55 19.80 11.96 -12.07
N PRO A 56 19.59 12.69 -13.18
CA PRO A 56 18.27 13.20 -13.57
C PRO A 56 17.19 12.12 -13.62
N LYS A 57 17.53 10.90 -14.08
CA LYS A 57 16.61 9.76 -14.08
C LYS A 57 16.13 9.34 -12.68
N VAL A 58 16.98 9.46 -11.66
CA VAL A 58 16.61 9.12 -10.28
C VAL A 58 15.70 10.19 -9.72
N ARG A 59 16.00 11.47 -9.97
CA ARG A 59 15.11 12.58 -9.59
C ARG A 59 13.72 12.41 -10.23
N ALA A 60 13.67 12.21 -11.54
CA ALA A 60 12.41 11.98 -12.25
C ALA A 60 11.62 10.78 -11.69
N PHE A 61 12.30 9.69 -11.30
CA PHE A 61 11.65 8.55 -10.67
C PHE A 61 11.11 8.88 -9.27
N VAL A 62 11.89 9.61 -8.46
CA VAL A 62 11.44 10.06 -7.14
C VAL A 62 10.20 10.94 -7.26
N ASP A 63 10.22 11.92 -8.17
CA ASP A 63 9.09 12.81 -8.42
C ASP A 63 7.85 12.01 -8.88
N PHE A 64 8.04 11.10 -9.85
CA PHE A 64 6.97 10.22 -10.36
C PHE A 64 6.31 9.36 -9.27
N MET A 65 7.10 8.81 -8.35
CA MET A 65 6.61 7.96 -7.27
C MET A 65 5.97 8.79 -6.15
N ALA A 66 6.52 9.95 -5.82
CA ALA A 66 5.97 10.86 -4.81
C ALA A 66 4.57 11.35 -5.18
N GLU A 67 4.28 11.55 -6.46
CA GLU A 67 2.94 11.89 -6.96
C GLU A 67 1.91 10.77 -6.81
N ARG A 68 2.36 9.51 -6.68
CA ARG A 68 1.49 8.31 -6.68
C ARG A 68 1.31 7.67 -5.31
N ILE A 69 2.32 7.81 -4.45
CA ILE A 69 2.30 7.30 -3.07
C ILE A 69 2.04 8.49 -2.16
N THR A 70 0.76 8.84 -2.06
CA THR A 70 0.25 9.96 -1.25
C THR A 70 -0.37 9.45 0.05
N GLU A 71 -0.82 10.37 0.91
CA GLU A 71 -1.55 10.02 2.14
C GLU A 71 -2.88 9.29 1.86
N ASN A 72 -3.51 9.56 0.71
CA ASN A 72 -4.72 8.87 0.27
C ASN A 72 -4.47 8.21 -1.10
N PRO A 73 -3.87 7.02 -1.13
CA PRO A 73 -3.54 6.35 -2.37
C PRO A 73 -4.78 5.73 -3.02
N TYR A 74 -4.75 5.58 -4.35
CA TYR A 74 -5.89 5.07 -5.13
C TYR A 74 -6.33 3.64 -4.74
N TRP A 75 -5.48 2.87 -4.05
CA TRP A 75 -5.83 1.52 -3.59
C TRP A 75 -6.58 1.52 -2.24
N ASP A 76 -6.62 2.64 -1.52
CA ASP A 76 -7.33 2.83 -0.25
C ASP A 76 -8.73 3.44 -0.42
N ASP A 77 -9.19 3.52 -1.67
CA ASP A 77 -10.59 3.83 -1.94
C ASP A 77 -11.47 2.63 -1.56
N PHE A 78 -11.89 2.61 -0.29
CA PHE A 78 -12.82 1.64 0.27
C PHE A 78 -14.25 2.19 0.35
N SER A 79 -14.54 3.28 -0.35
CA SER A 79 -15.89 3.83 -0.36
C SER A 79 -16.84 2.86 -1.09
N VAL A 80 -17.63 2.14 -0.29
CA VAL A 80 -18.81 1.35 -0.69
C VAL A 80 -20.04 2.04 -0.13
#